data_AF-A0A0R2K006-F1
#
_entry.id   AF-A0A0R2K006-F1
#
_cell.length_a   1.000
_cell.length_b   1.000
_cell.length_c   1.000
_cell.angle_alpha   90.00
_cell.angle_beta   90.00
_cell.angle_gamma   90.00
#
_symmetry.space_group_name_H-M   'P 1'
#
loop_
_entity.id
_entity.type
_entity.pdbx_description
1 polymer ?
#
loop_
_entity_poly.entity_id
_entity_poly.type
_entity_poly.pdbx_seq_one_letter_code
_entity_poly.pdbx_strand_id
1 'polypeptide(L)' 'MVQNGRAELAATRNFIKSVRIVQLNIPRSSSVIKYEKYINDNFTMPTEQMDHFEEWTRTPEIEEVVQSILHENHIA' A
#
# COMPACT_ATOMS: atom_id res chain seq x y z
N MET A 1 7.34 7.50 -12.73
CA MET A 1 5.96 6.99 -12.55
C MET A 1 5.58 6.96 -11.06
N VAL A 2 4.37 7.36 -10.68
CA VAL A 2 3.85 7.32 -9.29
C VAL A 2 3.40 5.90 -8.88
N GLN A 3 3.07 5.69 -7.60
CA GLN A 3 2.71 4.38 -7.03
C GLN A 3 1.56 3.68 -7.78
N ASN A 4 0.54 4.43 -8.19
CA ASN A 4 -0.60 3.89 -8.95
C ASN A 4 -0.17 3.34 -10.32
N GLY A 5 0.67 4.08 -11.06
CA GLY A 5 1.15 3.62 -12.35
C GLY A 5 2.01 2.35 -12.24
N ARG A 6 2.73 2.17 -11.13
CA ARG A 6 3.49 0.93 -10.85
C ARG A 6 2.56 -0.27 -10.68
N ALA A 7 1.44 -0.10 -9.98
CA ALA A 7 0.43 -1.15 -9.86
C ALA A 7 -0.17 -1.52 -11.23
N GLU A 8 -0.53 -0.52 -12.04
CA GLU A 8 -1.05 -0.73 -13.40
C GLU A 8 -0.03 -1.44 -14.32
N LEU A 9 1.25 -1.09 -14.21
CA LEU A 9 2.34 -1.75 -14.93
C LEU A 9 2.48 -3.22 -14.51
N ALA A 10 2.38 -3.53 -13.22
CA ALA A 10 2.42 -4.91 -12.72
C ALA A 10 1.27 -5.76 -13.27
N ALA A 11 0.06 -5.20 -13.40
CA ALA A 11 -1.06 -5.89 -14.04
C ALA A 11 -0.82 -6.09 -15.54
N THR A 12 -0.30 -5.08 -16.23
CA THR A 12 0.05 -5.17 -17.66
C THR A 12 1.12 -6.23 -17.94
N ARG A 13 2.06 -6.42 -17.01
CA ARG A 13 3.10 -7.46 -17.06
C ARG A 13 2.63 -8.83 -16.57
N ASN A 14 1.35 -8.99 -16.23
CA ASN A 14 0.75 -10.22 -15.68
C ASN A 14 1.35 -10.69 -14.34
N PHE A 15 1.95 -9.81 -13.55
CA PHE A 15 2.39 -10.15 -12.19
C PHE A 15 1.21 -10.24 -11.21
N ILE A 16 0.15 -9.48 -11.49
CA ILE A 16 -1.13 -9.51 -10.78
C ILE A 16 -2.27 -9.53 -11.78
N LYS A 17 -3.44 -10.03 -11.36
CA LYS A 17 -4.59 -10.23 -12.27
C LYS A 17 -5.24 -8.91 -12.72
N SER A 18 -5.42 -7.96 -11.81
CA SER A 18 -6.04 -6.66 -12.09
C SER A 18 -5.76 -5.66 -10.96
N VAL A 19 -5.97 -4.38 -11.26
CA VAL A 19 -5.79 -3.27 -10.30
C VAL A 19 -7.11 -2.49 -10.23
N ARG A 20 -7.52 -2.15 -9.01
CA ARG A 20 -8.62 -1.20 -8.75
C ARG A 20 -8.09 -0.12 -7.82
N ILE A 21 -7.99 1.11 -8.33
CA ILE A 21 -7.57 2.27 -7.55
C ILE A 21 -8.82 2.91 -6.95
N VAL A 22 -8.82 3.12 -5.63
CA VAL A 22 -9.89 3.83 -4.92
C VAL A 22 -9.31 5.14 -4.39
N GLN A 23 -9.94 6.25 -4.72
CA GLN A 23 -9.57 7.56 -4.19
C GLN A 23 -10.39 7.84 -2.93
N LEU A 24 -9.71 7.97 -1.79
CA LEU A 24 -10.31 8.23 -0.50
C LEU A 24 -9.67 9.47 0.12
N ASN A 25 -10.48 10.26 0.83
CA ASN A 25 -9.97 11.41 1.57
C ASN A 25 -9.67 10.98 3.00
N ILE A 26 -8.47 10.46 3.23
CA ILE A 26 -8.01 10.00 4.54
C ILE A 26 -7.33 11.15 5.27
N PRO A 27 -7.77 11.55 6.48
CA PRO A 27 -7.08 12.57 7.26
C PRO A 27 -5.70 12.06 7.68
N ARG A 28 -4.73 12.96 7.81
CA ARG A 28 -3.36 12.63 8.24
C ARG A 28 -3.31 12.33 9.75
N SER A 29 -3.94 11.24 10.19
CA SER A 29 -3.99 10.80 11.58
C SER A 29 -2.65 10.21 12.05
N SER A 30 -2.50 10.04 13.37
CA SER A 30 -1.32 9.39 13.97
C SER A 30 -1.13 7.95 13.47
N SER A 31 -2.24 7.24 13.23
CA SER A 31 -2.27 5.88 12.68
C SER A 31 -1.65 5.86 11.27
N VAL A 32 -2.06 6.80 10.40
CA VAL A 32 -1.52 6.92 9.04
C VAL A 32 -0.02 7.24 9.06
N ILE A 33 0.42 8.17 9.92
CA ILE A 33 1.84 8.54 10.03
C ILE A 33 2.69 7.34 10.51
N LYS A 34 2.19 6.57 11.48
CA LYS A 34 2.86 5.35 11.95
C LYS A 34 3.01 4.32 10.82
N TYR A 35 1.95 4.10 10.05
CA TYR A 35 1.98 3.16 8.94
C TYR A 35 2.94 3.61 7.83
N GLU A 36 2.91 4.90 7.45
CA GLU A 36 3.82 5.48 6.47
C GLU A 36 5.29 5.27 6.88
N LYS A 37 5.60 5.51 8.16
CA LYS A 37 6.94 5.26 8.69
C LYS A 37 7.34 3.79 8.60
N TYR A 38 6.47 2.87 9.02
CA TYR A 38 6.76 1.44 8.92
C TYR A 38 7.08 1.02 7.49
N ILE A 39 6.29 1.47 6.52
CA ILE A 39 6.52 1.15 5.11
C ILE A 39 7.88 1.67 4.65
N ASN A 40 8.19 2.94 4.93
CA ASN A 40 9.45 3.56 4.52
C ASN A 40 10.68 2.91 5.18
N ASP A 41 10.56 2.44 6.42
CA ASP A 41 11.67 1.85 7.17
C ASP A 41 11.92 0.38 6.79
N ASN A 42 10.90 -0.35 6.31
CA ASN A 42 10.98 -1.80 6.09
C ASN A 42 11.01 -2.22 4.62
N PHE A 43 10.48 -1.39 3.72
CA PHE A 43 10.33 -1.77 2.31
C PHE A 43 10.90 -0.72 1.38
N THR A 44 11.43 -1.20 0.26
CA THR A 44 11.88 -0.34 -0.83
C THR A 44 10.87 -0.44 -1.97
N MET A 45 10.35 0.70 -2.40
CA MET A 45 9.37 0.72 -3.47
C MET A 45 10.02 0.32 -4.81
N PRO A 46 9.47 -0.66 -5.54
CA PRO A 46 10.06 -1.14 -6.79
C PRO A 46 10.08 -0.05 -7.87
N THR A 47 11.08 -0.12 -8.74
CA THR A 47 11.22 0.77 -9.90
C THR A 47 10.40 0.25 -11.09
N GLU A 48 10.37 1.01 -12.19
CA GLU A 48 9.72 0.57 -13.45
C GLU A 48 10.36 -0.69 -14.06
N GLN A 49 11.52 -1.09 -13.55
CA GLN A 49 12.25 -2.29 -13.98
C GLN A 49 11.85 -3.54 -13.18
N MET A 50 10.77 -3.49 -12.38
CA MET A 50 10.27 -4.65 -11.64
C MET A 50 10.02 -5.87 -12.53
N ASP A 51 10.48 -7.04 -12.10
CA ASP A 51 10.42 -8.31 -12.82
C ASP A 51 9.51 -9.35 -12.12
N HIS A 52 9.05 -9.04 -10.92
CA HIS A 52 8.08 -9.83 -10.16
C HIS A 52 7.19 -8.91 -9.30
N PHE A 53 6.13 -9.49 -8.75
CA PHE A 53 5.32 -8.89 -7.69
C PHE A 53 5.74 -9.48 -6.35
N GLU A 54 5.95 -8.61 -5.36
CA GLU A 54 6.26 -8.98 -3.99
C GLU A 54 5.11 -8.56 -3.08
N GLU A 55 4.64 -9.48 -2.23
CA GLU A 55 3.66 -9.16 -1.20
C GLU A 55 4.37 -8.79 0.10
N TRP A 56 4.20 -7.54 0.53
CA TRP A 56 4.81 -7.05 1.76
C TRP A 56 4.10 -7.60 2.99
N THR A 57 4.87 -8.20 3.88
CA THR A 57 4.34 -8.81 5.11
C THR A 57 4.17 -7.75 6.20
N ARG A 58 3.01 -7.74 6.85
CA ARG A 58 2.75 -6.88 8.01
C ARG A 58 2.97 -7.64 9.30
N THR A 59 3.54 -6.97 10.30
CA THR A 59 3.56 -7.49 11.66
C THR A 59 2.17 -7.37 12.29
N PRO A 60 1.85 -8.16 13.33
CA PRO A 60 0.56 -8.05 14.03
C PRO A 60 0.27 -6.63 14.56
N GLU A 61 1.29 -5.94 15.07
CA GLU A 61 1.17 -4.54 15.55
C GLU A 61 0.75 -3.58 14.42
N ILE A 62 1.35 -3.73 13.24
CA ILE A 62 1.04 -2.87 12.10
C ILE A 62 -0.33 -3.20 11.52
N GLU A 63 -0.75 -4.46 11.57
CA GLU A 63 -2.11 -4.83 11.16
C GLU A 63 -3.16 -4.12 12.04
N GLU A 64 -2.97 -4.04 13.36
CA GLU A 64 -3.86 -3.25 14.23
C GLU A 64 -3.92 -1.76 13.85
N VAL A 65 -2.78 -1.17 13.46
CA VAL A 65 -2.73 0.22 12.96
C VAL A 65 -3.52 0.35 11.66
N VAL A 66 -3.39 -0.60 10.73
CA VAL A 66 -4.16 -0.58 9.47
C VAL A 66 -5.65 -0.68 9.74
N GLN A 67 -6.07 -1.60 10.62
CA GLN A 67 -7.49 -1.74 10.98
C GLN A 67 -8.04 -0.45 11.62
N SER A 68 -7.24 0.23 12.45
CA SER A 68 -7.62 1.53 13.02
C SER A 68 -7.83 2.59 11.93
N ILE A 69 -6.94 2.65 10.93
CA ILE A 69 -7.11 3.55 9.77
C ILE A 69 -8.40 3.22 9.01
N LEU A 70 -8.67 1.95 8.73
CA LEU A 70 -9.88 1.56 7.99
C LEU A 70 -11.16 1.93 8.74
N HIS A 71 -11.17 1.70 10.05
CA HIS A 71 -12.29 2.04 10.92
C HIS A 71 -12.51 3.56 11.02
N GLU A 72 -11.45 4.33 11.28
CA GLU A 72 -11.47 5.81 11.33
C GLU A 72 -12.04 6.42 10.03
N ASN A 73 -11.89 5.73 8.90
CA ASN A 73 -12.28 6.20 7.58
C ASN A 73 -13.57 5.56 7.05
N HIS A 74 -14.27 4.75 7.85
CA HIS A 74 -15.52 4.07 7.48
C HIS A 74 -15.40 3.21 6.20
N ILE A 75 -14.24 2.56 6.00
CA ILE A 75 -13.96 1.73 4.83
C ILE A 75 -14.33 0.26 5.11
N ALA A 76 -14.08 -0.22 6.33
CA ALA A 76 -14.31 -1.59 6.78
C ALA A 76 -14.67 -1.63 8.27
#